data_AF-A0A519HEM1-F1
#
_entry.id   AF-A0A519HEM1-F1
#
_cell.length_a   1.000
_cell.length_b   1.000
_cell.length_c   1.000
_cell.angle_alpha   90.00
_cell.angle_beta   90.00
_cell.angle_gamma   90.00
#
_symmetry.space_group_name_H-M   'P 1'
#
loop_
_entity.id
_entity.type
_entity.pdbx_description
1 polymer ?
#
loop_
_entity_poly.entity_id
_entity_poly.type
_entity_poly.pdbx_seq_one_letter_code
_entity_poly.pdbx_strand_id
1 'polypeptide(L)' 'SMNFEGLRRRGFAPARIAAVRAMHKALYRDGLTLDQARERIAALPAEHEGSEPDVAMMQGFLEGTSAQRGIVR' A
#
# COMPACT_ATOMS: atom_id res chain seq x y z
N SER A 1 -3.26 -6.29 11.45
CA SER A 1 -2.30 -5.34 12.05
C SER A 1 -1.09 -5.21 11.11
N MET A 2 -0.25 -4.18 11.24
CA MET A 2 0.88 -3.94 10.32
C MET A 2 2.23 -4.07 11.03
N ASN A 3 3.24 -4.62 10.34
CA ASN A 3 4.61 -4.78 10.85
C ASN A 3 5.42 -3.46 10.78
N PHE A 4 5.03 -2.47 11.59
CA PHE A 4 5.73 -1.17 11.62
C PHE A 4 7.16 -1.26 12.16
N GLU A 5 7.39 -2.11 13.15
CA GLU A 5 8.72 -2.33 13.72
C GLU A 5 9.69 -2.89 12.68
N GLY A 6 9.25 -3.86 11.88
CA GLY A 6 10.03 -4.43 10.79
C GLY A 6 10.35 -3.42 9.69
N LEU A 7 9.48 -2.44 9.43
CA LEU A 7 9.79 -1.36 8.47
C LEU A 7 10.84 -0.40 9.05
N ARG A 8 10.72 -0.01 10.32
CA ARG A 8 11.70 0.85 11.00
C ARG A 8 13.08 0.20 11.05
N ARG A 9 13.16 -1.10 11.39
CA ARG A 9 14.42 -1.87 11.40
C ARG A 9 15.08 -1.97 10.02
N ARG A 10 14.29 -1.85 8.94
CA ARG A 10 14.78 -1.82 7.54
C ARG A 10 15.10 -0.42 7.04
N GLY A 11 15.09 0.60 7.91
CA GLY A 11 15.48 1.96 7.56
C GLY A 11 14.44 2.74 6.76
N PHE A 12 13.16 2.34 6.79
CA PHE A 12 12.11 3.10 6.11
C PHE A 12 11.95 4.47 6.77
N ALA A 13 11.99 5.53 5.96
CA ALA A 13 11.71 6.89 6.39
C ALA A 13 10.26 7.02 6.91
N PRO A 14 9.97 7.96 7.82
CA PRO A 14 8.62 8.17 8.34
C PRO A 14 7.55 8.37 7.26
N ALA A 15 7.86 9.13 6.19
CA ALA A 15 6.95 9.36 5.06
C ALA A 15 6.58 8.05 4.34
N ARG A 16 7.57 7.19 4.06
CA ARG A 16 7.33 5.86 3.47
C ARG A 16 6.50 4.97 4.38
N ILE A 17 6.74 4.97 5.69
CA ILE A 17 5.91 4.23 6.65
C ILE A 17 4.46 4.75 6.64
N ALA A 18 4.26 6.06 6.53
CA ALA A 18 2.93 6.66 6.41
C ALA A 18 2.23 6.22 5.12
N ALA A 19 2.95 6.18 3.99
CA ALA A 19 2.43 5.65 2.73
C ALA A 19 1.97 4.20 2.86
N VAL A 20 2.78 3.31 3.44
CA VAL A 20 2.38 1.90 3.65
C VAL A 20 1.11 1.82 4.52
N ARG A 21 1.01 2.64 5.56
CA ARG A 21 -0.20 2.75 6.39
C ARG A 21 -1.42 3.17 5.56
N ALA A 22 -1.26 4.18 4.70
CA ALA A 22 -2.32 4.66 3.82
C ALA A 22 -2.77 3.58 2.83
N MET A 23 -1.85 2.82 2.23
CA MET A 23 -2.17 1.69 1.35
C MET A 23 -3.03 0.64 2.07
N HIS A 24 -2.62 0.22 3.27
CA HIS A 24 -3.42 -0.73 4.05
C HIS A 24 -4.80 -0.18 4.41
N LYS A 25 -4.91 1.12 4.70
CA LYS A 25 -6.19 1.76 4.99
C LYS A 25 -7.11 1.71 3.75
N ALA A 26 -6.60 2.06 2.57
CA ALA A 26 -7.33 1.98 1.31
C ALA A 26 -7.83 0.55 1.02
N LEU A 27 -6.98 -0.46 1.23
CA LEU A 27 -7.32 -1.86 0.92
C LEU A 27 -8.32 -2.50 1.89
N TYR A 28 -8.30 -2.13 3.17
CA TYR A 28 -8.97 -2.92 4.22
C TYR A 28 -9.85 -2.12 5.17
N ARG A 29 -9.81 -0.79 5.13
CA ARG A 29 -10.50 0.06 6.12
C ARG A 29 -11.44 1.08 5.51
N ASP A 30 -11.24 1.46 4.25
CA ASP A 30 -12.01 2.52 3.60
C ASP A 30 -13.25 2.00 2.84
N GLY A 31 -13.53 0.70 2.88
CA GLY A 31 -14.71 0.11 2.22
C GLY A 31 -14.68 0.20 0.70
N LEU A 32 -13.50 0.42 0.11
CA LEU A 32 -13.31 0.58 -1.33
C LEU A 32 -13.35 -0.76 -2.07
N THR A 33 -13.75 -0.72 -3.35
CA THR A 33 -13.45 -1.83 -4.27
C THR A 33 -11.93 -1.93 -4.48
N LEU A 34 -11.46 -3.06 -5.02
CA LEU A 34 -10.03 -3.21 -5.29
C LEU A 34 -9.52 -2.15 -6.26
N ASP A 35 -10.28 -1.84 -7.31
CA ASP A 35 -9.88 -0.85 -8.31
C ASP A 35 -9.82 0.57 -7.71
N GLN A 36 -10.81 0.94 -6.90
CA GLN A 36 -10.80 2.22 -6.18
C GLN A 36 -9.62 2.32 -5.19
N ALA A 37 -9.31 1.22 -4.50
CA ALA A 37 -8.15 1.18 -3.61
C ALA A 37 -6.84 1.33 -4.40
N ARG A 38 -6.71 0.70 -5.58
CA ARG A 38 -5.54 0.84 -6.46
C ARG A 38 -5.40 2.26 -6.98
N GLU A 39 -6.47 2.92 -7.39
CA GLU A 39 -6.45 4.33 -7.79
C GLU A 39 -5.96 5.22 -6.65
N ARG A 40 -6.49 5.03 -5.44
CA ARG A 40 -6.07 5.80 -4.27
C ARG A 40 -4.61 5.54 -3.90
N ILE A 41 -4.13 4.31 -4.03
CA ILE A 41 -2.72 3.95 -3.79
C ILE A 41 -1.79 4.62 -4.80
N ALA A 42 -2.19 4.70 -6.08
CA ALA A 42 -1.38 5.31 -7.13
C ALA A 42 -1.12 6.81 -6.90
N ALA A 43 -2.02 7.51 -6.20
CA ALA A 43 -1.90 8.93 -5.90
C ALA A 43 -0.97 9.25 -4.71
N LEU A 44 -0.65 8.26 -3.86
CA LEU A 44 0.11 8.47 -2.62
C LEU A 44 1.50 9.11 -2.77
N PRO A 45 2.27 8.91 -3.87
CA PRO A 45 3.57 9.56 -4.00
C PRO A 45 3.52 11.09 -3.96
N ALA A 46 2.39 11.69 -4.36
CA ALA A 46 2.20 13.14 -4.28
C ALA A 46 2.13 13.66 -2.84
N GLU A 47 1.75 12.82 -1.88
CA GLU A 47 1.59 13.16 -0.46
C GLU A 47 2.73 12.61 0.43
N HIS A 48 3.49 11.65 -0.09
CA HIS A 48 4.50 10.91 0.66
C HIS A 48 5.77 10.72 -0.17
N GLU A 49 6.69 11.68 -0.03
CA GLU A 49 7.97 11.69 -0.76
C GLU A 49 8.77 10.38 -0.57
N GLY A 50 9.31 9.86 -1.67
CA GLY A 50 10.14 8.66 -1.69
C GLY A 50 9.35 7.35 -1.55
N SER A 51 8.03 7.40 -1.60
CA SER A 51 7.15 6.21 -1.53
C SER A 51 6.83 5.59 -2.90
N GLU A 52 7.24 6.22 -4.00
CA GLU A 52 7.10 5.72 -5.38
C GLU A 52 7.49 4.23 -5.51
N PRO A 53 8.66 3.77 -5.04
CA PRO A 53 9.02 2.35 -5.15
C PRO A 53 8.11 1.43 -4.32
N ASP A 54 7.59 1.89 -3.18
CA ASP A 54 6.67 1.10 -2.33
C ASP A 54 5.30 0.98 -2.99
N VAL A 55 4.81 2.08 -3.56
CA VAL A 55 3.56 2.14 -4.33
C VAL A 55 3.66 1.23 -5.54
N ALA A 56 4.74 1.33 -6.31
CA ALA A 56 4.97 0.48 -7.48
C ALA A 56 5.01 -1.01 -7.11
N MET A 57 5.69 -1.37 -6.02
CA MET A 57 5.73 -2.75 -5.52
C MET A 57 4.33 -3.25 -5.14
N MET A 58 3.52 -2.44 -4.45
CA MET A 58 2.16 -2.81 -4.08
C MET A 58 1.27 -2.98 -5.31
N GLN A 59 1.33 -2.06 -6.29
CA GLN A 59 0.55 -2.17 -7.52
C GLN A 59 0.90 -3.43 -8.30
N GLY A 60 2.19 -3.72 -8.47
CA GLY A 60 2.63 -4.93 -9.15
C GLY A 60 2.17 -6.21 -8.45
N PHE A 61 2.19 -6.24 -7.10
CA PHE A 61 1.64 -7.36 -6.33
C PHE A 61 0.13 -7.53 -6.56
N LEU A 62 -0.64 -6.43 -6.53
CA LEU A 62 -2.08 -6.46 -6.73
C LEU A 62 -2.47 -6.86 -8.16
N GLU A 63 -1.72 -6.39 -9.16
CA GLU A 63 -1.90 -6.79 -10.56
C GLU A 63 -1.61 -8.27 -10.81
N GLY A 64 -0.60 -8.81 -10.13
CA GLY A 64 -0.26 -10.24 -10.17
C GLY A 64 -1.25 -11.15 -9.43
N THR A 65 -2.20 -10.59 -8.69
CA THR A 65 -3.16 -11.37 -7.91
C THR A 65 -4.34 -11.80 -8.78
N SER A 66 -4.56 -13.12 -8.93
CA SER A 66 -5.71 -13.61 -9.71
C SER A 66 -7.03 -13.36 -8.99
N ALA A 67 -8.09 -13.10 -9.75
CA ALA A 67 -9.44 -12.91 -9.22
C ALA A 67 -9.96 -14.15 -8.45
N GLN A 68 -9.46 -15.35 -8.73
CA GLN A 68 -9.88 -16.57 -8.02
C GLN A 68 -9.31 -16.68 -6.60
N ARG A 69 -8.12 -16.11 -6.33
CA ARG A 69 -7.51 -16.17 -4.99
C ARG A 69 -7.65 -14.85 -4.24
N GLY A 70 -7.49 -13.73 -4.93
CA GLY A 70 -7.55 -12.40 -4.33
C GLY A 70 -6.51 -12.18 -3.23
N ILE A 71 -6.74 -11.12 -2.46
CA ILE A 71 -6.04 -10.82 -1.21
C ILE A 71 -6.96 -11.14 -0.02
N VAL A 72 -6.37 -11.49 1.12
CA VAL A 72 -7.12 -11.73 2.37
C VAL A 72 -7.86 -10.46 2.78
N ARG A 73 -9.16 -10.54 3.11
CA ARG A 73 -9.98 -9.42 3.61
C ARG A 73 -10.66 -9.78 4.91
#